data_AF-A0A954SD73-F1
#
_entry.id   AF-A0A954SD73-F1
#
_cell.length_a   1.000
_cell.length_b   1.000
_cell.length_c   1.000
_cell.angle_alpha   90.00
_cell.angle_beta   90.00
_cell.angle_gamma   90.00
#
_symmetry.space_group_name_H-M   'P 1'
#
loop_
_entity.id
_entity.type
_entity.pdbx_description
1 polymer ?
#
loop_
_entity_poly.entity_id
_entity_poly.type
_entity_poly.pdbx_seq_one_letter_code
_entity_poly.pdbx_strand_id
1 'polypeptide(L)'
;MAVEIEDTYAEAFRSLYVEFLITARDRRWLDHAVHAATGHGSSSIMCDCEAGLDRYVGPGGDSTFTTPDGRPGAICQLHVPRFWKNREDALEKALLKRVCQNVLTCPTARCFSVDEHVPDDQPHFRLGRKV
;
A
#
# COMPACT_ATOMS: atom_id res chain seq x y z
N MET A 1 28.23 -14.50 -17.78
CA MET A 1 29.23 -13.95 -16.84
C MET A 1 28.91 -14.52 -15.47
N ALA A 2 29.87 -15.12 -14.79
CA ALA A 2 29.69 -15.58 -13.41
C ALA A 2 30.06 -14.43 -12.47
N VAL A 3 29.24 -14.19 -11.45
CA VAL A 3 29.45 -13.18 -10.42
C VAL A 3 29.62 -13.92 -9.09
N GLU A 4 30.55 -13.48 -8.26
CA GLU A 4 30.76 -14.05 -6.93
C GLU A 4 29.58 -13.69 -6.01
N ILE A 5 29.03 -14.68 -5.31
CA ILE A 5 27.99 -14.49 -4.31
C ILE A 5 28.62 -14.72 -2.94
N GLU A 6 28.62 -13.69 -2.11
CA GLU A 6 29.15 -13.76 -0.75
C GLU A 6 28.31 -14.72 0.10
N ASP A 7 28.97 -15.65 0.81
CA ASP A 7 28.34 -16.54 1.79
C ASP A 7 28.07 -15.79 3.09
N THR A 8 27.04 -14.96 3.07
CA THR A 8 26.61 -14.08 4.17
C THR A 8 25.08 -14.03 4.26
N TYR A 9 24.54 -13.16 5.10
CA TYR A 9 23.09 -13.03 5.33
C TYR A 9 22.60 -11.59 5.30
N ALA A 10 21.29 -11.43 5.08
CA ALA A 10 20.58 -10.17 5.24
C ALA A 10 19.82 -10.16 6.58
N GLU A 11 20.07 -9.17 7.43
CA GLU A 11 19.31 -8.99 8.66
C GLU A 11 18.08 -8.11 8.41
N ALA A 12 16.90 -8.63 8.71
CA ALA A 12 15.63 -7.94 8.53
C ALA A 12 14.92 -7.71 9.87
N PHE A 13 14.09 -6.67 9.92
CA PHE A 13 13.32 -6.31 11.12
C PHE A 13 11.83 -6.57 10.91
N ARG A 14 11.14 -6.88 11.99
CA ARG A 14 9.67 -7.05 11.95
C ARG A 14 8.99 -5.70 11.72
N SER A 15 8.06 -5.67 10.77
CA SER A 15 7.20 -4.52 10.46
C SER A 15 5.74 -4.85 10.75
N LEU A 16 4.94 -3.84 11.07
CA LEU A 16 3.50 -3.88 10.76
C LEU A 16 3.32 -3.34 9.35
N TYR A 17 2.34 -3.85 8.62
CA TYR A 17 2.04 -3.38 7.29
C TYR A 17 0.53 -3.34 7.04
N VAL A 18 0.13 -2.56 6.05
CA VAL A 18 -1.22 -2.56 5.51
C VAL A 18 -1.15 -2.55 3.99
N GLU A 19 -2.03 -3.33 3.36
CA GLU A 19 -2.23 -3.30 1.92
C GLU A 19 -3.54 -2.60 1.58
N PHE A 20 -3.54 -1.81 0.52
CA PHE A 20 -4.73 -1.17 0.00
C PHE A 20 -4.71 -1.16 -1.51
N LEU A 21 -5.88 -1.37 -2.11
CA LEU A 21 -6.06 -1.42 -3.55
C LEU A 21 -6.51 -0.05 -4.05
N ILE A 22 -5.77 0.52 -4.99
CA ILE A 22 -6.20 1.67 -5.78
C ILE A 22 -6.67 1.16 -7.13
N THR A 23 -7.87 1.53 -7.58
CA THR A 23 -8.28 1.34 -8.99
C THR A 23 -8.58 2.66 -9.65
N ALA A 24 -8.35 2.77 -10.95
CA ALA A 24 -8.57 4.00 -11.72
C ALA A 24 -9.12 3.70 -13.11
N ARG A 25 -9.55 4.71 -13.86
CA ARG A 25 -10.12 4.52 -15.21
C ARG A 25 -9.14 3.83 -16.16
N ASP A 26 -7.87 4.18 -16.08
CA ASP A 26 -6.81 3.71 -16.96
C ASP A 26 -5.46 3.77 -16.23
N ARG A 27 -4.41 3.23 -16.87
CA ARG A 27 -3.06 3.16 -16.30
C ARG A 27 -2.47 4.54 -15.97
N ARG A 28 -2.81 5.58 -16.75
CA ARG A 28 -2.31 6.93 -16.53
C ARG A 28 -2.77 7.47 -15.19
N TRP A 29 -4.07 7.42 -14.91
CA TRP A 29 -4.61 7.89 -13.62
C TRP A 29 -4.19 7.00 -12.46
N LEU A 30 -4.08 5.69 -12.70
CA LEU A 30 -3.58 4.75 -11.69
C LEU A 30 -2.15 5.09 -11.26
N ASP A 31 -1.25 5.33 -12.21
CA ASP A 31 0.15 5.66 -11.91
C ASP A 31 0.27 6.99 -11.17
N HIS A 32 -0.57 8.00 -11.49
CA HIS A 32 -0.61 9.24 -10.72
C HIS A 32 -1.01 9.02 -9.26
N ALA A 33 -2.06 8.22 -9.01
CA ALA A 33 -2.51 7.90 -7.66
C ALA A 33 -1.44 7.10 -6.88
N VAL A 34 -0.84 6.09 -7.52
CA VAL A 34 0.23 5.26 -6.93
C VAL A 34 1.42 6.12 -6.54
N HIS A 35 2.00 6.88 -7.49
CA HIS A 35 3.18 7.70 -7.22
C HIS A 35 2.95 8.72 -6.10
N ALA A 36 1.76 9.33 -6.05
CA ALA A 36 1.41 10.25 -4.97
C ALA A 36 1.23 9.52 -3.63
N ALA A 37 0.56 8.36 -3.61
CA ALA A 37 0.30 7.60 -2.40
C ALA A 37 1.59 6.99 -1.78
N THR A 38 2.57 6.60 -2.60
CA THR A 38 3.82 5.97 -2.13
C THR A 38 5.00 6.93 -2.04
N GLY A 39 4.87 8.17 -2.50
CA GLY A 39 5.92 9.19 -2.41
C GLY A 39 6.24 9.60 -0.97
N HIS A 40 7.47 10.07 -0.70
CA HIS A 40 7.95 10.41 0.64
C HIS A 40 7.72 9.27 1.66
N GLY A 41 8.15 8.05 1.28
CA GLY A 41 7.99 6.83 2.07
C GLY A 41 9.17 5.87 1.89
N SER A 42 10.40 6.38 1.87
CA SER A 42 11.58 5.56 1.59
C SER A 42 12.15 4.85 2.82
N SER A 43 12.10 5.50 3.99
CA SER A 43 12.58 4.91 5.25
C SER A 43 11.86 5.52 6.43
N SER A 44 11.34 4.67 7.30
CA SER A 44 10.69 5.05 8.55
C SER A 44 11.61 5.77 9.55
N ILE A 45 12.92 5.86 9.27
CA ILE A 45 13.87 6.65 10.07
C ILE A 45 13.54 8.15 10.01
N MET A 46 13.12 8.66 8.85
CA MET A 46 12.77 10.08 8.65
C MET A 46 11.51 10.33 7.80
N CYS A 47 10.90 9.30 7.24
CA CYS A 47 9.54 9.34 6.71
C CYS A 47 8.53 8.84 7.77
N ASP A 48 7.25 9.13 7.57
CA ASP A 48 6.19 8.66 8.47
C ASP A 48 5.90 7.15 8.33
N CYS A 49 6.25 6.57 7.17
CA CYS A 49 6.19 5.14 6.87
C CYS A 49 7.19 4.79 5.76
N GLU A 50 7.38 3.49 5.52
CA GLU A 50 7.90 2.96 4.26
C GLU A 50 6.72 2.61 3.35
N ALA A 51 6.78 2.96 2.07
CA ALA A 51 5.65 2.83 1.15
C ALA A 51 6.10 2.36 -0.23
N GLY A 52 5.32 1.47 -0.84
CA GLY A 52 5.65 0.91 -2.14
C GLY A 52 4.43 0.40 -2.90
N LEU A 53 4.58 0.35 -4.22
CA LEU A 53 3.72 -0.46 -5.07
C LEU A 53 4.17 -1.91 -4.95
N ASP A 54 3.26 -2.81 -4.56
CA ASP A 54 3.51 -4.26 -4.61
C ASP A 54 3.38 -4.74 -6.07
N ARG A 55 2.17 -4.62 -6.64
CA ARG A 55 1.91 -5.02 -8.03
C ARG A 55 0.69 -4.34 -8.64
N TYR A 56 0.67 -4.30 -9.97
CA TYR A 56 -0.52 -3.97 -10.74
C TYR A 56 -1.42 -5.21 -10.89
N VAL A 57 -2.74 -5.03 -10.80
CA VAL A 57 -3.76 -6.09 -10.82
C VAL A 57 -4.92 -5.75 -11.75
N GLY A 58 -5.70 -6.75 -12.13
CA GLY A 58 -6.86 -6.57 -13.02
C GLY A 58 -6.46 -6.30 -14.48
N PRO A 59 -7.29 -5.58 -15.26
CA PRO A 59 -7.04 -5.34 -16.68
C PRO A 59 -5.67 -4.68 -16.93
N GLY A 60 -4.79 -5.37 -17.65
CA GLY A 60 -3.44 -4.90 -17.97
C GLY A 60 -2.40 -5.09 -16.85
N GLY A 61 -2.73 -5.81 -15.78
CA GLY A 61 -1.83 -6.22 -14.71
C GLY A 61 -1.89 -7.73 -14.45
N ASP A 62 -1.64 -8.12 -13.20
CA ASP A 62 -1.85 -9.48 -12.70
C ASP A 62 -3.33 -9.86 -12.80
N SER A 63 -3.62 -10.81 -13.69
CA SER A 63 -4.98 -11.30 -13.97
C SER A 63 -5.48 -12.32 -12.95
N THR A 64 -4.65 -12.75 -12.00
CA THR A 64 -5.07 -13.67 -10.93
C THR A 64 -5.87 -12.96 -9.84
N PHE A 65 -5.78 -11.63 -9.78
CA PHE A 65 -6.53 -10.79 -8.86
C PHE A 65 -7.59 -9.98 -9.62
N THR A 66 -8.86 -10.26 -9.33
CA THR A 66 -9.99 -9.51 -9.89
C THR A 66 -10.28 -8.29 -9.03
N THR A 67 -10.17 -7.10 -9.61
CA THR A 67 -10.53 -5.86 -8.93
C THR A 67 -12.04 -5.76 -8.70
N PRO A 68 -12.52 -5.24 -7.55
CA PRO A 68 -13.96 -5.21 -7.21
C PRO A 68 -14.84 -4.45 -8.20
N ASP A 69 -14.26 -3.49 -8.92
CA ASP A 69 -14.97 -2.67 -9.90
C ASP A 69 -14.55 -2.91 -11.35
N GLY A 70 -13.78 -3.96 -11.61
CA GLY A 70 -13.38 -4.40 -12.95
C GLY A 70 -12.43 -3.45 -13.68
N ARG A 71 -11.78 -2.51 -12.98
CA ARG A 71 -10.88 -1.51 -13.57
C ARG A 71 -9.40 -1.85 -13.31
N PRO A 72 -8.43 -1.30 -14.07
CA PRO A 72 -7.02 -1.45 -13.75
C PRO A 72 -6.73 -1.04 -12.30
N GLY A 73 -6.01 -1.89 -11.57
CA GLY A 73 -5.73 -1.72 -10.16
C GLY A 73 -4.25 -1.81 -9.80
N ALA A 74 -3.90 -1.32 -8.62
CA ALA A 74 -2.58 -1.38 -8.04
C ALA A 74 -2.70 -1.63 -6.54
N ILE A 75 -2.04 -2.68 -6.04
CA ILE A 75 -1.93 -2.96 -4.61
C ILE A 75 -0.70 -2.20 -4.10
N CYS A 76 -0.92 -1.33 -3.12
CA CYS A 76 0.14 -0.58 -2.46
C CYS A 76 0.28 -1.05 -1.01
N GLN A 77 1.49 -0.96 -0.47
CA GLN A 77 1.82 -1.32 0.90
C GLN A 77 2.38 -0.13 1.66
N LEU A 78 2.01 0.01 2.94
CA LEU A 78 2.67 0.88 3.89
C LEU A 78 3.21 0.06 5.06
N HIS A 79 4.40 0.39 5.54
CA HIS A 79 5.14 -0.31 6.56
C HIS A 79 5.59 0.64 7.67
N VAL A 80 5.49 0.19 8.92
CA VAL A 80 6.09 0.85 10.09
C VAL A 80 6.79 -0.17 11.01
N PRO A 81 7.91 0.20 11.66
CA PRO A 81 8.65 -0.75 12.48
C PRO A 81 7.84 -1.26 13.68
N ARG A 82 7.92 -2.58 13.94
CA ARG A 82 7.18 -3.21 15.05
C ARG A 82 7.61 -2.71 16.44
N PHE A 83 8.83 -2.19 16.57
CA PHE A 83 9.35 -1.69 17.84
C PHE A 83 8.85 -0.28 18.21
N TRP A 84 8.14 0.43 17.33
CA TRP A 84 7.48 1.68 17.71
C TRP A 84 6.37 1.45 18.73
N LYS A 85 6.29 2.31 19.75
CA LYS A 85 5.28 2.19 20.82
C LYS A 85 3.85 2.38 20.29
N ASN A 86 3.66 3.28 19.35
CA ASN A 86 2.38 3.69 18.76
C ASN A 86 2.22 3.19 17.31
N ARG A 87 2.83 2.06 16.95
CA ARG A 87 2.90 1.50 15.58
C ARG A 87 1.54 1.37 14.87
N GLU A 88 0.49 0.92 15.56
CA GLU A 88 -0.85 0.77 14.95
C GLU A 88 -1.45 2.13 14.60
N ASP A 89 -1.45 3.07 15.55
CA ASP A 89 -1.90 4.46 15.31
C ASP A 89 -1.06 5.18 14.26
N ALA A 90 0.25 4.91 14.22
CA ALA A 90 1.17 5.49 13.25
C ALA A 90 0.85 4.99 11.83
N LEU A 91 0.64 3.68 11.69
CA LEU A 91 0.26 3.06 10.42
C LEU A 91 -1.12 3.54 9.94
N GLU A 92 -2.12 3.60 10.83
CA GLU A 92 -3.45 4.12 10.49
C GLU A 92 -3.39 5.59 10.06
N LYS A 93 -2.62 6.43 10.78
CA LYS A 93 -2.43 7.84 10.40
C LYS A 93 -1.72 7.99 9.07
N ALA A 94 -0.69 7.19 8.80
CA ALA A 94 0.00 7.20 7.52
C ALA A 94 -0.98 6.83 6.39
N LEU A 95 -1.70 5.72 6.54
CA LEU A 95 -2.71 5.27 5.58
C LEU A 95 -3.79 6.33 5.33
N LEU A 96 -4.34 6.92 6.39
CA LEU A 96 -5.37 7.96 6.29
C LEU A 96 -4.86 9.18 5.52
N LYS A 97 -3.64 9.65 5.82
CA LYS A 97 -3.04 10.78 5.09
C LYS A 97 -2.87 10.47 3.61
N ARG A 98 -2.32 9.29 3.27
CA ARG A 98 -2.11 8.91 1.85
C ARG A 98 -3.43 8.76 1.11
N VAL A 99 -4.43 8.11 1.71
CA VAL A 99 -5.74 7.95 1.06
C VAL A 99 -6.45 9.29 0.92
N CYS A 100 -6.58 10.09 1.98
CA CYS A 100 -7.32 11.36 1.93
C CYS A 100 -6.63 12.42 1.06
N GLN A 101 -5.30 12.51 1.08
CA GLN A 101 -4.59 13.61 0.43
C GLN A 101 -4.08 13.26 -0.97
N ASN A 102 -3.91 11.96 -1.28
CA ASN A 102 -3.28 11.52 -2.54
C ASN A 102 -4.20 10.64 -3.40
N VAL A 103 -5.01 9.76 -2.80
CA VAL A 103 -5.91 8.87 -3.55
C VAL A 103 -7.25 9.54 -3.81
N LEU A 104 -7.90 10.08 -2.77
CA LEU A 104 -9.21 10.76 -2.85
C LEU A 104 -9.17 11.97 -3.80
N THR A 105 -8.04 12.67 -3.84
CA THR A 105 -7.82 13.83 -4.69
C THR A 105 -7.42 13.47 -6.13
N CYS A 106 -7.06 12.21 -6.39
CA CYS A 106 -6.68 11.76 -7.73
C CYS A 106 -7.92 11.46 -8.58
N PRO A 107 -8.07 12.08 -9.77
CA PRO A 107 -9.22 11.83 -10.63
C PRO A 107 -9.41 10.35 -10.95
N THR A 108 -10.68 9.93 -10.91
CA THR A 108 -11.14 8.56 -11.18
C THR A 108 -10.71 7.50 -10.18
N ALA A 109 -9.84 7.80 -9.21
CA ALA A 109 -9.33 6.80 -8.29
C ALA A 109 -10.43 6.33 -7.32
N ARG A 110 -10.37 5.05 -6.95
CA ARG A 110 -11.13 4.46 -5.84
C ARG A 110 -10.17 3.66 -4.99
N CYS A 111 -10.46 3.56 -3.70
CA CYS A 111 -9.67 2.82 -2.74
C CYS A 111 -10.50 1.68 -2.15
N PHE A 112 -9.95 0.48 -2.11
CA PHE A 112 -10.57 -0.71 -1.53
C PHE A 112 -9.61 -1.38 -0.55
N SER A 113 -10.16 -2.17 0.36
CA SER A 113 -9.38 -3.22 1.03
C SER A 113 -8.95 -4.26 0.00
N VAL A 114 -7.77 -4.87 0.18
CA VAL A 114 -7.32 -5.99 -0.68
C VAL A 114 -8.10 -7.26 -0.35
N ASP A 115 -8.43 -7.44 0.93
CA ASP A 115 -9.27 -8.54 1.41
C ASP A 115 -10.66 -8.01 1.74
N GLU A 116 -11.68 -8.55 1.07
CA GLU A 116 -13.09 -8.25 1.31
C GLU A 116 -13.66 -9.01 2.51
N HIS A 117 -12.95 -10.06 2.98
CA HIS A 117 -13.40 -10.97 4.03
C HIS A 117 -12.40 -11.01 5.19
N VAL A 118 -11.90 -9.84 5.63
CA VAL A 118 -11.13 -9.76 6.88
C VAL A 118 -12.02 -10.26 8.02
N PRO A 119 -11.67 -11.39 8.68
CA PRO A 119 -12.46 -11.91 9.79
C PRO A 119 -12.62 -10.86 10.90
N ASP A 120 -13.77 -10.87 11.61
CA ASP A 120 -14.05 -9.89 12.67
C ASP A 120 -13.01 -9.91 13.81
N ASP A 121 -12.28 -11.02 13.97
CA ASP A 121 -11.21 -11.21 14.95
C ASP A 121 -9.84 -10.69 14.47
N GLN A 122 -9.71 -10.29 13.21
CA GLN A 122 -8.50 -9.65 12.70
C GLN A 122 -8.54 -8.12 12.85
N PRO A 123 -7.42 -7.51 13.28
CA PRO A 123 -7.34 -6.06 13.40
C PRO A 123 -7.46 -5.40 12.02
N HIS A 124 -8.41 -4.48 11.87
CA HIS A 124 -8.60 -3.70 10.66
C HIS A 124 -8.86 -2.23 10.99
N PHE A 125 -8.45 -1.35 10.09
CA PHE A 125 -8.75 0.08 10.19
C PHE A 125 -10.07 0.39 9.49
N ARG A 126 -11.01 1.04 10.19
CA ARG A 126 -12.28 1.51 9.60
C ARG A 126 -12.08 2.81 8.82
N LEU A 127 -11.18 2.76 7.83
CA LEU A 127 -10.64 3.94 7.14
C LEU A 127 -11.72 4.74 6.41
N GLY A 128 -12.62 4.06 5.68
CA GLY A 128 -13.66 4.73 4.89
C GLY A 128 -14.66 5.57 5.69
N ARG A 129 -14.78 5.35 7.01
CA ARG A 129 -15.62 6.19 7.90
C ARG A 129 -14.90 7.46 8.40
N LYS A 130 -13.59 7.56 8.13
CA LYS A 130 -12.71 8.65 8.58
C LYS A 130 -12.27 9.55 7.41
N VAL A 131 -12.55 9.15 6.18
CA VAL A 131 -12.21 9.86 4.93
C VAL A 131 -13.28 10.90 4.62
#